data_AF-A0A7Y4XG93-F1
#
_entry.id   AF-A0A7Y4XG93-F1
#
_cell.length_a   1.000
_cell.length_b   1.000
_cell.length_c   1.000
_cell.angle_alpha   90.00
_cell.angle_beta   90.00
_cell.angle_gamma   90.00
#
_symmetry.space_group_name_H-M   'P 1'
#
loop_
_entity.id
_entity.type
_entity.pdbx_description
1 polymer ?
#
loop_
_entity_poly.entity_id
_entity_poly.type
_entity_poly.pdbx_seq_one_letter_code
_entity_poly.pdbx_strand_id
1 'polypeptide(L)'
;MLVAGNHDHYDGVFEETIGLLRLHLPGITVLDNDCVELDGVRFFGSTLWSDFESRSLTAMNGVRRRMGEYFFVKKRSVTSDEETLLAKFRPEDAADAFDASWLALQRCLAANPSQPTVVITHHAPSRQGINPEFAGNGLDGAYASDLDATIAALDNVPIWVHGHTHIRKSYSIGGTRVLTNCRGFDGKDGNARTFSAATHFDI
;
A
#
# COMPACT_ATOMS: atom_id res chain seq x y z
N MET A 1 13.63 -7.85 1.54
CA MET A 1 12.84 -6.90 0.72
C MET A 1 12.11 -5.95 1.67
N LEU A 2 11.81 -4.74 1.21
CA LEU A 2 11.02 -3.74 1.94
C LEU A 2 10.04 -3.08 0.97
N VAL A 3 8.82 -2.83 1.43
CA VAL A 3 7.83 -1.96 0.80
C VAL A 3 7.57 -0.81 1.76
N ALA A 4 7.60 0.42 1.27
CA ALA A 4 7.29 1.58 2.07
C ALA A 4 5.80 1.61 2.46
N GLY A 5 5.51 2.08 3.66
CA GLY A 5 4.19 2.50 4.07
C GLY A 5 3.98 4.00 3.91
N ASN A 6 2.76 4.46 4.18
CA ASN A 6 2.43 5.89 4.13
C ASN A 6 3.26 6.73 5.12
N HIS A 7 3.65 6.15 6.27
CA HIS A 7 4.44 6.85 7.29
C HIS A 7 5.91 7.02 6.91
N ASP A 8 6.46 6.22 6.00
CA ASP A 8 7.86 6.38 5.55
C ASP A 8 8.05 7.70 4.78
N HIS A 9 6.96 8.27 4.24
CA HIS A 9 6.96 9.55 3.54
C HIS A 9 6.84 10.77 4.48
N TYR A 10 6.54 10.58 5.77
CA TYR A 10 6.25 11.68 6.69
C TYR A 10 7.46 12.61 6.86
N ASP A 11 7.18 13.90 6.96
CA ASP A 11 8.17 14.99 7.04
C ASP A 11 9.13 15.06 5.84
N GLY A 12 8.83 14.33 4.76
CA GLY A 12 9.63 14.25 3.54
C GLY A 12 8.94 14.79 2.29
N VAL A 13 9.61 14.55 1.15
CA VAL A 13 9.09 14.80 -0.20
C VAL A 13 8.74 13.44 -0.82
N PHE A 14 7.49 13.30 -1.27
CA PHE A 14 6.92 12.06 -1.76
C PHE A 14 7.82 11.37 -2.80
N GLU A 15 8.27 12.14 -3.80
CA GLU A 15 9.10 11.64 -4.90
C GLU A 15 10.52 11.22 -4.47
N GLU A 16 10.99 11.67 -3.31
CA GLU A 16 12.37 11.42 -2.84
C GLU A 16 12.46 10.24 -1.89
N THR A 17 11.33 9.87 -1.25
CA THR A 17 11.30 8.91 -0.14
C THR A 17 11.94 7.57 -0.51
N ILE A 18 11.56 7.00 -1.65
CA ILE A 18 12.06 5.70 -2.09
C ILE A 18 13.56 5.75 -2.43
N GLY A 19 14.01 6.85 -3.04
CA GLY A 19 15.42 7.08 -3.30
C GLY A 19 16.24 7.12 -2.01
N LEU A 20 15.74 7.80 -0.98
CA LEU A 20 16.36 7.87 0.34
C LEU A 20 16.36 6.51 1.06
N LEU A 21 15.27 5.74 1.00
CA LEU A 21 15.23 4.39 1.55
C LEU A 21 16.29 3.49 0.90
N ARG A 22 16.42 3.51 -0.43
CA ARG A 22 17.44 2.76 -1.16
C ARG A 22 18.86 3.19 -0.79
N LEU A 23 19.08 4.50 -0.61
CA LEU A 23 20.39 5.05 -0.23
C LEU A 23 20.79 4.63 1.20
N HIS A 24 19.85 4.69 2.14
CA HIS A 24 20.14 4.50 3.57
C HIS A 24 19.94 3.07 4.09
N LEU A 25 19.36 2.17 3.28
CA LEU A 25 19.20 0.75 3.61
C LEU A 25 19.98 -0.13 2.61
N PRO A 26 21.31 0.02 2.49
CA PRO A 26 22.11 -0.82 1.61
C PRO A 26 21.96 -2.30 2.03
N GLY A 27 21.73 -3.17 1.05
CA GLY A 27 21.47 -4.60 1.29
C GLY A 27 19.99 -4.96 1.44
N ILE A 28 19.08 -3.98 1.46
CA ILE A 28 17.64 -4.21 1.41
C ILE A 28 17.11 -3.88 0.01
N THR A 29 16.48 -4.86 -0.65
CA THR A 29 15.73 -4.61 -1.89
C THR A 29 14.44 -3.84 -1.56
N VAL A 30 14.43 -2.54 -1.82
CA VAL A 30 13.24 -1.68 -1.69
C VAL A 30 12.42 -1.74 -2.97
N LEU A 31 11.23 -2.33 -2.87
CA LEU A 31 10.26 -2.45 -3.96
C LEU A 31 9.27 -1.28 -3.89
N ASP A 32 9.12 -0.60 -5.02
CA ASP A 32 8.13 0.47 -5.22
C ASP A 32 7.67 0.41 -6.68
N ASN A 33 6.48 -0.16 -6.89
CA ASN A 33 5.93 -0.45 -8.21
C ASN A 33 6.86 -1.31 -9.08
N ASP A 34 7.57 -2.24 -8.44
CA ASP A 34 8.62 -3.05 -9.07
C ASP A 34 8.54 -4.51 -8.62
N CYS A 35 9.18 -5.38 -9.41
CA CYS A 35 9.23 -6.81 -9.22
C CYS A 35 10.66 -7.33 -9.09
N VAL A 36 10.85 -8.29 -8.18
CA VAL A 36 12.09 -9.05 -8.08
C VAL A 36 11.78 -10.53 -8.06
N GLU A 37 12.68 -11.34 -8.61
CA GLU A 37 12.62 -12.79 -8.52
C GLU A 37 13.64 -13.30 -7.51
N LEU A 38 13.18 -14.15 -6.60
CA LEU A 38 13.99 -14.79 -5.58
C LEU A 38 13.58 -16.27 -5.51
N ASP A 39 14.55 -17.17 -5.70
CA ASP A 39 14.36 -18.62 -5.63
C ASP A 39 13.18 -19.15 -6.47
N GLY A 40 12.97 -18.56 -7.66
CA GLY A 40 11.92 -18.94 -8.61
C GLY A 40 10.55 -18.31 -8.34
N VAL A 41 10.37 -17.59 -7.24
CA VAL A 41 9.14 -16.85 -6.92
C VAL A 41 9.31 -15.38 -7.28
N ARG A 42 8.30 -14.80 -7.93
CA ARG A 42 8.27 -13.36 -8.21
C ARG A 42 7.58 -12.62 -7.07
N PHE A 43 8.13 -11.47 -6.69
CA PHE A 43 7.57 -10.59 -5.67
C PHE A 43 7.32 -9.22 -6.28
N PHE A 44 6.07 -8.77 -6.30
CA PHE A 44 5.72 -7.38 -6.59
C PHE A 44 5.58 -6.61 -5.27
N GLY A 45 6.13 -5.40 -5.21
CA GLY A 45 6.00 -4.54 -4.03
C GLY A 45 5.59 -3.11 -4.37
N SER A 46 4.64 -2.56 -3.62
CA SER A 46 4.20 -1.17 -3.75
C SER A 46 3.52 -0.67 -2.48
N THR A 47 3.62 0.63 -2.18
CA THR A 47 2.77 1.25 -1.16
C THR A 47 1.26 1.06 -1.46
N LEU A 48 0.92 0.85 -2.74
CA LEU A 48 -0.40 0.80 -3.38
C LEU A 48 -1.20 2.09 -3.28
N TRP A 49 -1.10 2.83 -2.17
CA TRP A 49 -1.99 3.95 -1.86
C TRP A 49 -3.46 3.52 -1.95
N SER A 50 -4.37 4.47 -2.15
CA SER A 50 -5.80 4.17 -2.19
C SER A 50 -6.49 4.92 -3.30
N ASP A 51 -7.55 4.32 -3.85
CA ASP A 51 -8.43 4.95 -4.81
C ASP A 51 -9.50 5.82 -4.16
N PHE A 52 -9.63 5.77 -2.83
CA PHE A 52 -10.67 6.47 -2.05
C PHE A 52 -12.08 6.13 -2.49
N GLU A 53 -12.39 4.84 -2.62
CA GLU A 53 -13.72 4.37 -3.04
C GLU A 53 -14.04 4.91 -4.44
N SER A 54 -13.12 4.65 -5.38
CA SER A 54 -13.19 5.10 -6.78
C SER A 54 -13.30 6.61 -6.93
N ARG A 55 -12.38 7.34 -6.29
CA ARG A 55 -12.25 8.81 -6.27
C ARG A 55 -13.53 9.51 -5.77
N SER A 56 -14.20 8.91 -4.80
CA SER A 56 -15.35 9.51 -4.14
C SER A 56 -14.96 10.85 -3.52
N LEU A 57 -15.55 11.95 -4.02
CA LEU A 57 -15.29 13.29 -3.47
C LEU A 57 -15.59 13.38 -1.98
N THR A 58 -16.59 12.63 -1.50
CA THR A 58 -16.92 12.53 -0.08
C THR A 58 -15.79 11.89 0.70
N ALA A 59 -15.28 10.74 0.24
CA ALA A 59 -14.18 10.04 0.89
C ALA A 59 -12.89 10.89 0.87
N MET A 60 -12.50 11.41 -0.29
CA MET A 60 -11.29 12.23 -0.46
C MET A 60 -11.34 13.50 0.40
N ASN A 61 -12.48 14.19 0.46
CA ASN A 61 -12.62 15.36 1.34
C ASN A 61 -12.61 15.01 2.82
N GLY A 62 -13.18 13.85 3.18
CA GLY A 62 -13.17 13.33 4.56
C GLY A 62 -11.75 13.05 5.06
N VAL A 63 -10.91 12.42 4.24
CA VAL A 63 -9.55 12.02 4.62
C VAL A 63 -8.56 13.20 4.60
N ARG A 64 -8.75 14.17 3.69
CA ARG A 64 -7.85 15.33 3.49
C ARG A 64 -7.52 16.09 4.78
N ARG A 65 -8.47 16.13 5.72
CA ARG A 65 -8.36 16.89 6.98
C ARG A 65 -8.16 16.00 8.21
N ARG A 66 -8.09 14.68 8.04
CA ARG A 66 -8.09 13.70 9.14
C ARG A 66 -6.91 12.75 9.12
N MET A 67 -6.23 12.59 7.98
CA MET A 67 -5.11 11.67 7.83
C MET A 67 -3.77 12.42 7.79
N GLY A 68 -2.78 11.87 8.50
CA GLY A 68 -1.47 12.49 8.75
C GLY A 68 -0.67 12.76 7.48
N GLU A 69 -0.74 11.88 6.47
CA GLU A 69 0.03 12.02 5.23
C GLU A 69 -0.25 13.36 4.52
N TYR A 70 -1.48 13.89 4.61
CA TYR A 70 -1.84 15.15 3.96
C TYR A 70 -1.42 16.41 4.76
N PHE A 71 -0.85 16.21 5.94
CA PHE A 71 -0.24 17.25 6.78
C PHE A 71 1.28 17.21 6.74
N PHE A 72 1.86 16.02 6.76
CA PHE A 72 3.30 15.81 6.98
C PHE A 72 4.07 15.51 5.69
N VAL A 73 3.40 15.10 4.60
CA VAL A 73 4.07 14.80 3.33
C VAL A 73 3.99 16.00 2.39
N LYS A 74 5.11 16.33 1.76
CA LYS A 74 5.19 17.30 0.66
C LYS A 74 5.37 16.56 -0.66
N LYS A 75 5.10 17.25 -1.76
CA LYS A 75 5.42 16.79 -3.12
C LYS A 75 6.01 17.92 -3.95
N ARG A 76 6.73 17.56 -5.00
CA ARG A 76 7.17 18.54 -6.00
C ARG A 76 5.97 18.99 -6.83
N SER A 77 5.89 20.29 -7.07
CA SER A 77 4.89 20.92 -7.93
C SER A 77 5.62 21.83 -8.88
N VAL A 78 5.37 21.65 -10.18
CA VAL A 78 5.92 22.50 -11.24
C VAL A 78 4.90 23.60 -11.51
N THR A 79 5.33 24.85 -11.41
CA THR A 79 4.50 26.01 -11.76
C THR A 79 4.49 26.23 -13.28
N SER A 80 3.63 27.13 -13.76
CA SER A 80 3.61 27.54 -15.18
C SER A 80 4.96 28.09 -15.66
N ASP A 81 5.79 28.56 -14.74
CA ASP A 81 7.06 29.22 -15.01
C ASP A 81 8.25 28.24 -14.84
N GLU A 82 7.96 26.92 -14.85
CA GLU A 82 8.91 25.81 -14.66
C GLU A 82 9.66 25.81 -13.31
N GLU A 83 9.24 26.64 -12.35
CA GLU A 83 9.78 26.63 -11.00
C GLU A 83 9.27 25.40 -10.24
N THR A 84 10.20 24.65 -9.63
CA THR A 84 9.84 23.51 -8.77
C THR A 84 9.65 23.99 -7.34
N LEU A 85 8.40 24.01 -6.88
CA LEU A 85 8.02 24.32 -5.50
C LEU A 85 7.60 23.06 -4.75
N LEU A 86 7.53 23.18 -3.42
CA LEU A 86 6.93 22.14 -2.57
C LEU A 86 5.47 22.47 -2.29
N ALA A 87 4.60 21.54 -2.65
CA ALA A 87 3.19 21.54 -2.28
C ALA A 87 2.93 20.48 -1.21
N LYS A 88 1.80 20.59 -0.51
CA LYS A 88 1.34 19.51 0.37
C LYS A 88 0.83 18.35 -0.49
N PHE A 89 1.16 17.13 -0.11
CA PHE A 89 0.57 15.92 -0.70
C PHE A 89 -0.94 15.87 -0.43
N ARG A 90 -1.71 15.39 -1.40
CA ARG A 90 -3.18 15.39 -1.40
C ARG A 90 -3.76 14.01 -1.71
N PRO A 91 -5.04 13.77 -1.37
CA PRO A 91 -5.73 12.55 -1.77
C PRO A 91 -5.70 12.33 -3.30
N GLU A 92 -5.74 13.40 -4.10
CA GLU A 92 -5.58 13.30 -5.55
C GLU A 92 -4.24 12.66 -5.94
N ASP A 93 -3.16 13.08 -5.29
CA ASP A 93 -1.82 12.55 -5.56
C ASP A 93 -1.70 11.07 -5.13
N ALA A 94 -2.34 10.70 -4.03
CA ALA A 94 -2.43 9.32 -3.57
C ALA A 94 -3.25 8.44 -4.52
N ALA A 95 -4.35 8.97 -5.08
CA ALA A 95 -5.15 8.27 -6.08
C ALA A 95 -4.39 8.08 -7.40
N ASP A 96 -3.62 9.09 -7.83
CA ASP A 96 -2.75 8.97 -9.01
C ASP A 96 -1.61 7.94 -8.76
N ALA A 97 -1.06 7.91 -7.54
CA ALA A 97 -0.08 6.90 -7.14
C ALA A 97 -0.70 5.49 -7.09
N PHE A 98 -1.98 5.37 -6.70
CA PHE A 98 -2.73 4.12 -6.77
C PHE A 98 -2.86 3.63 -8.21
N ASP A 99 -3.27 4.49 -9.14
CA ASP A 99 -3.39 4.11 -10.56
C ASP A 99 -2.05 3.66 -11.14
N ALA A 100 -0.96 4.36 -10.82
CA ALA A 100 0.39 3.98 -11.24
C ALA A 100 0.80 2.61 -10.68
N SER A 101 0.48 2.35 -9.41
CA SER A 101 0.79 1.09 -8.73
C SER A 101 0.00 -0.08 -9.32
N TRP A 102 -1.29 0.15 -9.58
CA TRP A 102 -2.16 -0.84 -10.18
C TRP A 102 -1.70 -1.21 -11.60
N LEU A 103 -1.35 -0.20 -12.40
CA LEU A 103 -0.84 -0.41 -13.75
C LEU A 103 0.53 -1.13 -13.76
N ALA A 104 1.41 -0.83 -12.79
CA ALA A 104 2.68 -1.54 -12.62
C ALA A 104 2.47 -3.02 -12.25
N LEU A 105 1.54 -3.31 -11.34
CA LEU A 105 1.17 -4.68 -10.99
C LEU A 105 0.68 -5.44 -12.22
N GLN A 106 -0.27 -4.87 -12.97
CA GLN A 106 -0.79 -5.49 -14.19
C GLN A 106 0.32 -5.82 -15.19
N ARG A 107 1.27 -4.89 -15.39
CA ARG A 107 2.44 -5.12 -16.24
C ARG A 107 3.34 -6.26 -15.73
N CYS A 108 3.61 -6.30 -14.43
CA CYS A 108 4.44 -7.34 -13.84
C CYS A 108 3.80 -8.75 -13.96
N LEU A 109 2.49 -8.85 -13.74
CA LEU A 109 1.76 -10.11 -13.90
C LEU A 109 1.70 -10.56 -15.36
N ALA A 110 1.49 -9.63 -16.29
CA ALA A 110 1.45 -9.92 -17.73
C ALA A 110 2.82 -10.31 -18.31
N ALA A 111 3.92 -9.87 -17.70
CA ALA A 111 5.27 -10.18 -18.19
C ALA A 111 5.63 -11.66 -18.08
N ASN A 112 5.06 -12.39 -17.11
CA ASN A 112 5.20 -13.85 -17.03
C ASN A 112 3.96 -14.50 -16.39
N PRO A 113 2.89 -14.72 -17.18
CA PRO A 113 1.60 -15.18 -16.65
C PRO A 113 1.64 -16.57 -16.00
N SER A 114 2.62 -17.41 -16.33
CA SER A 114 2.75 -18.76 -15.75
C SER A 114 3.52 -18.80 -14.44
N GLN A 115 4.19 -17.70 -14.06
CA GLN A 115 4.98 -17.64 -12.84
C GLN A 115 4.14 -17.12 -11.67
N PRO A 116 4.12 -17.82 -10.53
CA PRO A 116 3.44 -17.31 -9.34
C PRO A 116 4.10 -16.02 -8.87
N THR A 117 3.27 -15.02 -8.60
CA THR A 117 3.68 -13.71 -8.10
C THR A 117 3.06 -13.45 -6.74
N VAL A 118 3.89 -13.27 -5.72
CA VAL A 118 3.48 -12.77 -4.41
C VAL A 118 3.37 -11.26 -4.49
N VAL A 119 2.22 -10.73 -4.12
CA VAL A 119 1.99 -9.28 -4.10
C VAL A 119 2.12 -8.77 -2.66
N ILE A 120 2.91 -7.73 -2.46
CA ILE A 120 3.13 -7.10 -1.15
C ILE A 120 2.74 -5.63 -1.27
N THR A 121 1.72 -5.22 -0.53
CA THR A 121 1.28 -3.83 -0.49
C THR A 121 1.25 -3.25 0.92
N HIS A 122 1.38 -1.93 1.06
CA HIS A 122 1.06 -1.32 2.35
C HIS A 122 -0.45 -1.19 2.55
N HIS A 123 -1.14 -0.51 1.64
CA HIS A 123 -2.60 -0.38 1.71
C HIS A 123 -3.30 -1.70 1.39
N ALA A 124 -4.47 -1.92 2.00
CA ALA A 124 -5.22 -3.15 1.82
C ALA A 124 -5.91 -3.16 0.43
N PRO A 125 -5.90 -4.29 -0.28
CA PRO A 125 -6.54 -4.39 -1.59
C PRO A 125 -8.05 -4.69 -1.49
N SER A 126 -8.59 -4.80 -0.28
CA SER A 126 -9.97 -5.19 -0.04
C SER A 126 -10.48 -4.64 1.27
N ARG A 127 -11.76 -4.26 1.30
CA ARG A 127 -12.47 -3.86 2.52
C ARG A 127 -12.51 -4.98 3.56
N GLN A 128 -12.36 -6.24 3.14
CA GLN A 128 -12.24 -7.37 4.06
C GLN A 128 -11.02 -7.24 4.98
N GLY A 129 -9.97 -6.53 4.59
CA GLY A 129 -8.76 -6.31 5.39
C GLY A 129 -8.89 -5.22 6.46
N ILE A 130 -9.97 -4.43 6.45
CA ILE A 130 -10.19 -3.33 7.39
C ILE A 130 -10.35 -3.86 8.81
N ASN A 131 -9.77 -3.14 9.79
CA ASN A 131 -10.01 -3.41 11.20
C ASN A 131 -11.47 -3.10 11.57
N PRO A 132 -12.27 -4.09 12.00
CA PRO A 132 -13.68 -3.90 12.33
C PRO A 132 -13.94 -2.86 13.43
N GLU A 133 -12.96 -2.63 14.31
CA GLU A 133 -13.06 -1.62 15.38
C GLU A 133 -13.16 -0.19 14.82
N PHE A 134 -12.57 0.06 13.66
CA PHE A 134 -12.52 1.38 13.03
C PHE A 134 -13.33 1.47 11.73
N ALA A 135 -13.97 0.39 11.31
CA ALA A 135 -14.76 0.35 10.08
C ALA A 135 -15.99 1.30 10.15
N GLY A 136 -16.37 1.88 9.00
CA GLY A 136 -17.58 2.70 8.89
C GLY A 136 -17.44 4.11 9.48
N ASN A 137 -16.23 4.57 9.78
CA ASN A 137 -15.97 5.90 10.36
C ASN A 137 -15.85 7.03 9.30
N GLY A 138 -16.15 6.71 8.04
CA GLY A 138 -16.03 7.58 6.87
C GLY A 138 -14.59 7.77 6.35
N LEU A 139 -13.61 7.00 6.86
CA LEU A 139 -12.22 7.00 6.40
C LEU A 139 -11.79 5.67 5.78
N ASP A 140 -12.69 4.69 5.65
CA ASP A 140 -12.37 3.35 5.14
C ASP A 140 -11.62 3.40 3.79
N GLY A 141 -12.02 4.32 2.90
CA GLY A 141 -11.34 4.58 1.64
C GLY A 141 -9.91 5.11 1.73
N ALA A 142 -9.39 5.47 2.91
CA ALA A 142 -7.95 5.72 3.11
C ALA A 142 -7.17 4.48 3.55
N TYR A 143 -7.86 3.37 3.86
CA TYR A 143 -7.25 2.14 4.35
C TYR A 143 -7.29 1.00 3.33
N ALA A 144 -8.37 0.92 2.54
CA ALA A 144 -8.56 -0.13 1.56
C ALA A 144 -9.25 0.37 0.29
N SER A 145 -8.83 -0.19 -0.85
CA SER A 145 -9.57 -0.14 -2.12
C SER A 145 -10.39 -1.43 -2.28
N ASP A 146 -11.52 -1.40 -2.97
CA ASP A 146 -12.31 -2.62 -3.24
C ASP A 146 -11.89 -3.26 -4.57
N LEU A 147 -10.89 -4.14 -4.52
CA LEU A 147 -10.34 -4.83 -5.69
C LEU A 147 -10.77 -6.30 -5.78
N ASP A 148 -11.79 -6.69 -5.02
CA ASP A 148 -12.18 -8.11 -4.85
C ASP A 148 -12.46 -8.78 -6.21
N ALA A 149 -13.27 -8.14 -7.05
CA ALA A 149 -13.60 -8.69 -8.37
C ALA A 149 -12.38 -8.81 -9.28
N THR A 150 -11.45 -7.87 -9.20
CA THR A 150 -10.26 -7.87 -10.05
C THR A 150 -9.24 -8.89 -9.58
N ILE A 151 -9.04 -9.02 -8.27
CA ILE A 151 -8.15 -10.03 -7.68
C ILE A 151 -8.71 -11.44 -7.90
N ALA A 152 -10.03 -11.62 -7.79
CA ALA A 152 -10.65 -12.91 -8.07
C ALA A 152 -10.42 -13.41 -9.51
N ALA A 153 -10.11 -12.51 -10.44
CA ALA A 153 -9.78 -12.83 -11.83
C ALA A 153 -8.28 -13.06 -12.09
N LEU A 154 -7.43 -12.98 -11.06
CA LEU A 154 -5.99 -13.23 -11.19
C LEU A 154 -5.70 -14.72 -10.93
N ASP A 155 -5.08 -15.38 -11.91
CA ASP A 155 -4.73 -16.81 -11.81
C ASP A 155 -3.31 -17.05 -11.27
N ASN A 156 -2.44 -16.04 -11.32
CA ASN A 156 -1.01 -16.16 -10.98
C ASN A 156 -0.60 -15.41 -9.71
N VAL A 157 -1.55 -15.01 -8.88
CA VAL A 157 -1.31 -14.37 -7.58
C VAL A 157 -1.82 -15.27 -6.45
N PRO A 158 -1.02 -16.24 -5.97
CA PRO A 158 -1.46 -17.15 -4.91
C PRO A 158 -1.55 -16.45 -3.55
N ILE A 159 -0.71 -15.44 -3.31
CA ILE A 159 -0.59 -14.74 -2.02
C ILE A 159 -0.54 -13.23 -2.23
N TRP A 160 -1.31 -12.52 -1.43
CA TRP A 160 -1.24 -11.07 -1.28
C TRP A 160 -1.03 -10.72 0.19
N VAL A 161 0.05 -10.01 0.50
CA VAL A 161 0.31 -9.51 1.85
C VAL A 161 0.03 -8.02 1.90
N HIS A 162 -0.73 -7.56 2.90
CA HIS A 162 -0.93 -6.12 3.11
C HIS A 162 -0.65 -5.65 4.55
N GLY A 163 -0.44 -4.34 4.69
CA GLY A 163 -0.25 -3.64 5.96
C GLY A 163 -1.41 -2.71 6.31
N HIS A 164 -1.05 -1.56 6.89
CA HIS A 164 -1.86 -0.36 7.16
C HIS A 164 -3.08 -0.48 8.09
N THR A 165 -3.78 -1.61 8.12
CA THR A 165 -5.08 -1.73 8.81
C THR A 165 -4.96 -2.10 10.28
N HIS A 166 -3.76 -2.23 10.83
CA HIS A 166 -3.49 -2.41 12.26
C HIS A 166 -4.06 -3.70 12.88
N ILE A 167 -4.49 -4.65 12.04
CA ILE A 167 -5.01 -5.95 12.46
C ILE A 167 -4.18 -7.10 11.87
N ARG A 168 -4.23 -8.27 12.51
CA ARG A 168 -3.79 -9.55 11.95
C ARG A 168 -5.00 -10.28 11.38
N LYS A 169 -4.97 -10.64 10.10
CA LYS A 169 -6.10 -11.30 9.43
C LYS A 169 -5.62 -12.18 8.27
N SER A 170 -6.41 -13.21 7.99
CA SER A 170 -6.29 -14.04 6.79
C SER A 170 -7.69 -14.17 6.17
N TYR A 171 -7.78 -13.99 4.87
CA TYR A 171 -9.00 -14.15 4.08
C TYR A 171 -8.66 -14.55 2.64
N SER A 172 -9.66 -14.86 1.83
CA SER A 172 -9.46 -15.27 0.43
C SER A 172 -10.31 -14.43 -0.51
N ILE A 173 -9.74 -14.12 -1.67
CA ILE A 173 -10.45 -13.51 -2.80
C ILE A 173 -10.15 -14.36 -4.03
N GLY A 174 -11.15 -15.09 -4.53
CA GLY A 174 -10.92 -16.09 -5.57
C GLY A 174 -9.85 -17.11 -5.14
N GLY A 175 -8.83 -17.30 -5.98
CA GLY A 175 -7.68 -18.16 -5.70
C GLY A 175 -6.60 -17.53 -4.81
N THR A 176 -6.65 -16.22 -4.55
CA THR A 176 -5.63 -15.49 -3.79
C THR A 176 -5.89 -15.56 -2.29
N ARG A 177 -4.89 -15.98 -1.52
CA ARG A 177 -4.88 -15.86 -0.05
C ARG A 177 -4.35 -14.48 0.33
N VAL A 178 -5.16 -13.69 1.02
CA VAL A 178 -4.80 -12.36 1.50
C VAL A 178 -4.47 -12.40 2.97
N LEU A 179 -3.28 -11.89 3.33
CA LEU A 179 -2.68 -12.03 4.65
C LEU A 179 -2.23 -10.66 5.17
N THR A 180 -2.42 -10.41 6.45
CA THR A 180 -1.86 -9.22 7.12
C THR A 180 -1.37 -9.55 8.52
N ASN A 181 -0.24 -8.94 8.87
CA ASN A 181 0.42 -9.09 10.14
C ASN A 181 0.73 -7.74 10.80
N CYS A 182 -0.22 -6.79 10.77
CA CYS A 182 0.03 -5.48 11.35
C CYS A 182 0.24 -5.57 12.88
N ARG A 183 0.95 -4.60 13.46
CA ARG A 183 1.04 -4.41 14.92
C ARG A 183 -0.05 -3.48 15.43
N GLY A 184 -0.20 -2.34 14.77
CA GLY A 184 -0.91 -1.19 15.32
C GLY A 184 -0.07 -0.42 16.35
N PHE A 185 -0.70 0.56 16.97
CA PHE A 185 -0.10 1.43 17.99
C PHE A 185 -0.15 0.79 19.37
N ASP A 186 0.99 0.80 20.05
CA ASP A 186 1.07 0.34 21.44
C ASP A 186 0.15 1.15 22.36
N GLY A 187 -0.51 0.47 23.28
CA GLY A 187 -1.48 1.06 24.20
C GLY A 187 -2.82 1.52 23.57
N LYS A 188 -2.94 1.55 22.23
CA LYS A 188 -4.19 1.90 21.53
C LYS A 188 -4.85 0.70 20.87
N ASP A 189 -4.10 -0.03 20.05
CA ASP A 189 -4.62 -1.16 19.28
C ASP A 189 -4.44 -2.47 20.06
N GLY A 190 -5.53 -3.22 20.27
CA GLY A 190 -5.48 -4.49 21.02
C GLY A 190 -4.49 -5.50 20.41
N ASN A 191 -4.35 -5.48 19.10
CA ASN A 191 -3.44 -6.32 18.32
C ASN A 191 -1.95 -6.07 18.63
N ALA A 192 -1.58 -4.88 19.14
CA ALA A 192 -0.19 -4.58 19.47
C ALA A 192 0.35 -5.44 20.62
N ARG A 193 -0.55 -5.94 21.50
CA ARG A 193 -0.21 -6.76 22.67
C ARG A 193 0.20 -8.18 22.33
N THR A 194 -0.29 -8.70 21.21
CA THR A 194 -0.04 -10.08 20.74
C THR A 194 0.86 -10.09 19.51
N PHE A 195 1.41 -8.93 19.12
CA PHE A 195 2.27 -8.83 17.97
C PHE A 195 3.61 -9.53 18.19
N SER A 196 3.96 -10.45 17.29
CA SER A 196 5.30 -11.01 17.14
C SER A 196 5.93 -10.58 15.82
N ALA A 197 7.19 -10.11 15.90
CA ALA A 197 8.05 -9.81 14.76
C ALA A 197 8.60 -11.09 14.09
N ALA A 198 8.51 -12.24 14.74
CA ALA A 198 8.91 -13.54 14.19
C ALA A 198 7.79 -14.22 13.37
N THR A 199 6.62 -13.59 13.26
CA THR A 199 5.55 -14.09 12.39
C THR A 199 6.01 -14.03 10.93
N HIS A 200 5.75 -15.12 10.21
CA HIS A 200 6.07 -15.31 8.81
C HIS A 200 4.86 -15.99 8.14
N PHE A 201 4.80 -15.90 6.82
CA PHE A 201 3.80 -16.58 6.01
C PHE A 201 4.51 -17.58 5.12
N ASP A 202 3.99 -18.81 5.07
CA ASP A 202 4.46 -19.81 4.13
C ASP A 202 4.00 -19.43 2.72
N ILE A 203 4.97 -19.35 1.81
CA ILE A 203 4.80 -18.97 0.40
C ILE A 203 4.97 -20.20 -0.49
#